data_AF-A0A239VSF1-F1
#
_entry.id   AF-A0A239VSF1-F1
#
_cell.length_a   1.000
_cell.length_b   1.000
_cell.length_c   1.000
_cell.angle_alpha   90.00
_cell.angle_beta   90.00
_cell.angle_gamma   90.00
#
_symmetry.space_group_name_H-M   'P 1'
#
loop_
_entity.id
_entity.type
_entity.pdbx_description
1 polymer ?
#
loop_
_entity_poly.entity_id
_entity_poly.type
_entity_poly.pdbx_seq_one_letter_code
_entity_poly.pdbx_strand_id
1 'polypeptide(L)'
;MLACWVWCVFLGSFTCMTDKENPPSADAPDPVGEDKGQFVGPTTSAMQELATILSSDRELTPEDLREKPVELESERADAPIDYSVIIPASVLIAIVVAWGLLSGETFSAAAKVAFSWVLDNLGWAFVFFGTVFVAFVLTIAFGRFGNIRLGSMDEQPEFRTSSWIAMMFAAGMGIGLMFYGASEPLSFYRDGVPGHAKQEVGTAMATAMFHWTLHPWAVYAIVGLAIAYSTYRVGRKQLISAAFTPFSGGEACERVVWSLHRHSVDLCDGVRYCLLAWVRSIADPCRS
;
A
#
# COMPACT_ATOMS: atom_id res chain seq x y z
N MET A 1 -0.62 20.65 -18.59
CA MET A 1 -1.75 21.52 -18.18
C MET A 1 -3.06 20.75 -18.00
N LEU A 2 -3.46 19.82 -18.89
CA LEU A 2 -4.67 18.99 -18.68
C LEU A 2 -4.60 18.04 -17.46
N ALA A 3 -3.43 17.47 -17.13
CA ALA A 3 -3.25 16.63 -15.94
C ALA A 3 -3.49 17.40 -14.61
N CYS A 4 -3.24 18.72 -14.62
CA CYS A 4 -3.50 19.59 -13.48
C CYS A 4 -5.00 19.92 -13.35
N TRP A 5 -5.74 19.92 -14.48
CA TRP A 5 -7.18 20.20 -14.53
C TRP A 5 -8.01 19.02 -13.98
N VAL A 6 -7.63 17.78 -14.30
CA VAL A 6 -8.28 16.57 -13.75
C VAL A 6 -8.12 16.49 -12.23
N TRP A 7 -7.01 16.99 -11.68
CA TRP A 7 -6.73 16.98 -10.24
C TRP A 7 -7.44 18.09 -9.47
N CYS A 8 -7.52 19.31 -10.02
CA CYS A 8 -8.19 20.44 -9.35
C CYS A 8 -9.70 20.25 -9.16
N VAL A 9 -10.38 19.51 -10.05
CA VAL A 9 -11.84 19.29 -9.94
C VAL A 9 -12.18 18.25 -8.86
N PHE A 10 -11.25 17.34 -8.52
CA PHE A 10 -11.51 16.24 -7.59
C PHE A 10 -11.24 16.55 -6.12
N LEU A 11 -10.41 17.54 -5.80
CA LEU A 11 -9.96 17.84 -4.44
C LEU A 11 -10.57 19.12 -3.84
N GLY A 12 -11.42 19.84 -4.59
CA GLY A 12 -12.03 21.10 -4.18
C GLY A 12 -13.11 21.01 -3.08
N SER A 13 -13.49 19.81 -2.63
CA SER A 13 -14.54 19.63 -1.61
C SER A 13 -14.04 19.64 -0.16
N PHE A 14 -12.73 19.71 0.09
CA PHE A 14 -12.18 19.82 1.44
C PHE A 14 -11.83 21.27 1.77
N THR A 15 -12.84 22.08 2.07
CA THR A 15 -12.63 23.38 2.74
C THR A 15 -13.55 23.50 3.94
N CYS A 16 -13.02 24.15 4.99
CA CYS A 16 -13.69 24.75 6.14
C CYS A 16 -13.78 23.88 7.41
N MET A 17 -12.95 24.18 8.42
CA MET A 17 -13.39 24.87 9.64
C MET A 17 -12.16 25.28 10.47
N THR A 18 -12.26 26.48 11.05
CA THR A 18 -11.23 27.35 11.62
C THR A 18 -10.88 27.11 13.10
N ASP A 19 -9.63 27.45 13.45
CA ASP A 19 -9.08 28.04 14.69
C ASP A 19 -9.79 27.86 16.05
N LYS A 20 -9.02 27.47 17.10
CA LYS A 20 -8.71 28.34 18.26
C LYS A 20 -7.65 27.80 19.24
N GLU A 21 -7.11 28.76 19.99
CA GLU A 21 -5.92 28.87 20.87
C GLU A 21 -5.80 27.94 22.10
N ASN A 22 -4.57 27.90 22.66
CA ASN A 22 -4.02 27.22 23.86
C ASN A 22 -3.92 28.22 25.07
N PRO A 23 -3.36 27.96 26.30
CA PRO A 23 -3.29 26.88 27.35
C PRO A 23 -3.72 27.45 28.77
N PRO A 24 -3.21 27.10 30.01
CA PRO A 24 -2.41 25.98 30.59
C PRO A 24 -2.85 25.38 31.99
N SER A 25 -2.20 24.24 32.33
CA SER A 25 -1.76 23.70 33.66
C SER A 25 -2.73 23.38 34.81
N ALA A 26 -2.63 22.17 35.39
CA ALA A 26 -2.04 21.92 36.72
C ALA A 26 -2.39 20.52 37.30
N ASP A 27 -1.37 19.90 37.89
CA ASP A 27 -1.36 19.00 39.06
C ASP A 27 -1.85 17.53 39.01
N ALA A 28 -0.87 16.64 39.22
CA ALA A 28 -0.98 15.34 39.91
C ALA A 28 -0.63 15.55 41.41
N PRO A 29 -0.75 14.57 42.37
CA PRO A 29 -0.81 13.11 42.18
C PRO A 29 -1.63 12.24 43.22
N ASP A 30 -1.72 10.93 42.91
CA ASP A 30 -1.71 9.71 43.78
C ASP A 30 -2.88 9.35 44.76
N PRO A 31 -2.98 8.10 45.31
CA PRO A 31 -2.95 6.75 44.69
C PRO A 31 -3.93 5.70 45.35
N VAL A 32 -3.82 4.42 44.90
CA VAL A 32 -4.16 3.12 45.57
C VAL A 32 -5.57 2.49 45.40
N GLY A 33 -5.56 1.20 45.01
CA GLY A 33 -6.60 0.23 45.38
C GLY A 33 -6.63 -1.05 44.53
N GLU A 34 -5.81 -2.05 44.85
CA GLU A 34 -6.00 -3.45 44.41
C GLU A 34 -7.31 -4.04 44.97
N ASP A 35 -8.06 -4.79 44.15
CA ASP A 35 -8.90 -5.88 44.66
C ASP A 35 -8.87 -7.10 43.72
N LYS A 36 -8.76 -8.27 44.35
CA LYS A 36 -8.58 -9.58 43.75
C LYS A 36 -9.93 -10.30 43.64
N GLY A 37 -10.30 -10.61 42.41
CA GLY A 37 -10.84 -11.91 42.00
C GLY A 37 -12.29 -12.24 42.38
N GLN A 38 -13.11 -12.54 41.37
CA GLN A 38 -14.00 -13.72 41.42
C GLN A 38 -14.53 -14.09 40.02
N PHE A 39 -14.26 -15.33 39.60
CA PHE A 39 -14.84 -15.97 38.42
C PHE A 39 -16.21 -16.55 38.79
N VAL A 40 -17.31 -15.97 38.29
CA VAL A 40 -18.64 -16.59 38.25
C VAL A 40 -19.34 -16.10 36.98
N GLY A 41 -19.59 -17.01 36.03
CA GLY A 41 -20.55 -16.75 34.97
C GLY A 41 -21.98 -17.02 35.46
N PRO A 42 -22.95 -16.18 35.06
CA PRO A 42 -24.15 -16.75 34.46
C PRO A 42 -24.56 -15.98 33.19
N THR A 43 -25.32 -16.63 32.31
CA THR A 43 -25.87 -16.13 31.05
C THR A 43 -26.46 -14.72 31.20
N THR A 44 -25.67 -13.69 30.88
CA THR A 44 -26.08 -12.29 30.94
C THR A 44 -27.14 -12.09 29.86
N SER A 45 -28.39 -11.87 30.25
CA SER A 45 -29.41 -11.42 29.30
C SER A 45 -28.98 -10.07 28.74
N ALA A 46 -29.27 -9.78 27.46
CA ALA A 46 -28.94 -8.49 26.84
C ALA A 46 -29.42 -7.30 27.69
N MET A 47 -30.50 -7.48 28.46
CA MET A 47 -31.04 -6.48 29.38
C MET A 47 -30.19 -6.32 30.65
N GLN A 48 -29.58 -7.38 31.14
CA GLN A 48 -28.64 -7.35 32.27
C GLN A 48 -27.31 -6.70 31.84
N GLU A 49 -26.86 -6.96 30.61
CA GLU A 49 -25.66 -6.33 30.04
C GLU A 49 -25.90 -4.82 29.79
N LEU A 50 -27.06 -4.46 29.21
CA LEU A 50 -27.48 -3.07 29.08
C LEU A 50 -27.62 -2.37 30.44
N ALA A 51 -28.20 -3.05 31.43
CA ALA A 51 -28.34 -2.52 32.78
C ALA A 51 -26.98 -2.35 33.46
N THR A 52 -26.00 -3.23 33.19
CA THR A 52 -24.64 -3.11 33.71
C THR A 52 -23.88 -1.95 33.04
N ILE A 53 -24.07 -1.75 31.74
CA ILE A 53 -23.52 -0.61 30.99
C ILE A 53 -24.15 0.72 31.42
N LEU A 54 -25.46 0.73 31.72
CA LEU A 54 -26.19 1.91 32.20
C LEU A 54 -25.98 2.21 33.69
N SER A 55 -25.78 1.19 34.53
CA SER A 55 -25.49 1.36 35.97
C SER A 55 -24.02 1.69 36.23
N SER A 56 -23.15 1.38 35.27
CA SER A 56 -21.85 2.00 35.14
C SER A 56 -22.09 3.43 34.65
N ASP A 57 -22.53 4.32 35.55
CA ASP A 57 -22.36 5.77 35.40
C ASP A 57 -20.86 6.09 35.44
N ARG A 58 -20.11 5.56 34.46
CA ARG A 58 -18.77 6.01 34.17
C ARG A 58 -18.98 7.36 33.54
N GLU A 59 -18.86 8.40 34.36
CA GLU A 59 -18.75 9.77 33.91
C GLU A 59 -17.70 9.76 32.80
N LEU A 60 -18.16 9.88 31.54
CA LEU A 60 -17.31 9.86 30.36
C LEU A 60 -16.43 11.09 30.47
N THR A 61 -15.26 10.89 31.04
CA THR A 61 -14.27 11.95 31.15
C THR A 61 -13.90 12.39 29.74
N PRO A 62 -13.59 13.67 29.50
CA PRO A 62 -13.09 14.13 28.19
C PRO A 62 -11.91 13.30 27.68
N GLU A 63 -11.14 12.68 28.59
CA GLU A 63 -10.05 11.74 28.30
C GLU A 63 -10.55 10.40 27.71
N ASP A 64 -11.67 9.85 28.19
CA ASP A 64 -12.26 8.60 27.68
C ASP A 64 -12.88 8.77 26.27
N LEU A 65 -13.27 10.00 25.91
CA LEU A 65 -13.72 10.36 24.55
C LEU A 65 -12.56 10.64 23.58
N ARG A 66 -11.34 10.80 24.12
CA ARG A 66 -10.14 11.06 23.33
C ARG A 66 -9.66 9.73 22.73
N GLU A 67 -9.68 9.65 21.40
CA GLU A 67 -9.12 8.48 20.71
C GLU A 67 -7.66 8.30 21.16
N LYS A 68 -7.32 7.11 21.67
CA LYS A 68 -5.95 6.84 22.13
C LYS A 68 -5.01 7.05 20.94
N PRO A 69 -3.92 7.82 21.09
CA PRO A 69 -2.95 7.99 20.02
C PRO A 69 -2.48 6.62 19.58
N VAL A 70 -2.59 6.35 18.28
CA VAL A 70 -2.09 5.11 17.69
C VAL A 70 -0.57 5.15 17.79
N GLU A 71 0.02 4.34 18.68
CA GLU A 71 1.47 4.20 18.77
C GLU A 71 1.97 3.53 17.48
N LEU A 72 2.71 4.28 16.67
CA LEU A 72 3.22 3.78 15.39
C LEU A 72 4.38 2.83 15.64
N GLU A 73 4.16 1.52 15.44
CA GLU A 73 5.26 0.54 15.56
C GLU A 73 6.43 0.82 14.59
N SER A 74 6.20 1.59 13.52
CA SER A 74 7.23 2.04 12.59
C SER A 74 8.23 3.04 13.18
N GLU A 75 7.86 3.76 14.24
CA GLU A 75 8.69 4.83 14.84
C GLU A 75 9.51 4.33 16.03
N ARG A 76 9.46 3.05 16.36
CA ARG A 76 10.30 2.47 17.42
C ARG A 76 11.77 2.58 17.01
N ALA A 77 12.53 3.37 17.79
CA ALA A 77 13.95 3.64 17.56
C ALA A 77 14.82 2.37 17.57
N ASP A 78 14.34 1.29 18.19
CA ASP A 78 15.09 0.06 18.43
C ASP A 78 14.73 -1.07 17.44
N ALA A 79 14.47 -0.74 16.18
CA ALA A 79 14.12 -1.74 15.17
C ALA A 79 15.35 -2.59 14.76
N PRO A 80 15.38 -3.91 15.02
CA PRO A 80 16.49 -4.77 14.61
C PRO A 80 16.53 -4.94 13.10
N ILE A 81 17.75 -5.08 12.55
CA ILE A 81 17.95 -5.40 11.14
C ILE A 81 17.51 -6.85 10.89
N ASP A 82 16.57 -7.04 9.98
CA ASP A 82 16.10 -8.37 9.58
C ASP A 82 17.05 -9.01 8.56
N TYR A 83 18.07 -9.68 9.07
CA TYR A 83 19.03 -10.43 8.24
C TYR A 83 18.41 -11.60 7.49
N SER A 84 17.26 -12.12 7.94
CA SER A 84 16.59 -13.23 7.27
C SER A 84 16.08 -12.81 5.88
N VAL A 85 15.73 -11.54 5.69
CA VAL A 85 15.30 -10.98 4.40
C VAL A 85 16.48 -10.45 3.59
N ILE A 86 17.43 -9.77 4.26
CA ILE A 86 18.55 -9.11 3.57
C ILE A 86 19.49 -10.13 2.94
N ILE A 87 19.89 -11.18 3.67
CA ILE A 87 20.92 -12.12 3.19
C ILE A 87 20.45 -12.84 1.91
N PRO A 88 19.25 -13.45 1.84
CA PRO A 88 18.78 -14.09 0.61
C PRO A 88 18.63 -13.10 -0.54
N ALA A 89 18.12 -11.89 -0.29
CA ALA A 89 17.97 -10.87 -1.32
C ALA A 89 19.34 -10.43 -1.88
N SER A 90 20.31 -10.15 -1.01
CA SER A 90 21.67 -9.76 -1.42
C SER A 90 22.39 -10.87 -2.19
N VAL A 91 22.27 -12.13 -1.74
CA VAL A 91 22.86 -13.28 -2.45
C VAL A 91 22.23 -13.44 -3.83
N LEU A 92 20.91 -13.35 -3.95
CA LEU A 92 20.22 -13.43 -5.24
C LEU A 92 20.67 -12.31 -6.18
N ILE A 93 20.73 -11.06 -5.69
CA ILE A 93 21.20 -9.91 -6.47
C ILE A 93 22.65 -10.16 -6.93
N ALA A 94 23.53 -10.60 -6.03
CA ALA A 94 24.92 -10.87 -6.36
C ALA A 94 25.07 -11.95 -7.45
N ILE A 95 24.25 -13.01 -7.40
CA ILE A 95 24.23 -14.06 -8.42
C ILE A 95 23.80 -13.50 -9.79
N VAL A 96 22.72 -12.72 -9.84
CA VAL A 96 22.21 -12.14 -11.08
C VAL A 96 23.23 -11.17 -11.68
N VAL A 97 23.86 -10.33 -10.85
CA VAL A 97 24.92 -9.41 -11.28
C VAL A 97 26.13 -10.18 -11.78
N ALA A 98 26.59 -11.20 -11.05
CA ALA A 98 27.71 -12.04 -11.48
C ALA A 98 27.41 -12.73 -12.81
N TRP A 99 26.20 -13.25 -13.01
CA TRP A 99 25.81 -13.87 -14.28
C TRP A 99 25.85 -12.85 -15.44
N GLY A 100 25.31 -11.65 -15.24
CA GLY A 100 25.35 -10.57 -16.24
C GLY A 100 26.78 -10.13 -16.60
N LEU A 101 27.69 -10.10 -15.63
CA LEU A 101 29.09 -9.71 -15.83
C LEU A 101 29.93 -10.81 -16.49
N LEU A 102 29.68 -12.08 -16.14
CA LEU A 102 30.44 -13.22 -16.68
C LEU A 102 29.99 -13.60 -18.09
N SER A 103 28.69 -13.47 -18.40
CA SER A 103 28.15 -13.83 -19.72
C SER A 103 26.91 -13.02 -20.08
N GLY A 104 27.13 -11.81 -20.61
CA GLY A 104 26.06 -10.91 -21.05
C GLY A 104 25.18 -11.49 -22.16
N GLU A 105 25.73 -12.33 -23.04
CA GLU A 105 24.98 -12.95 -24.14
C GLU A 105 23.93 -13.95 -23.63
N THR A 106 24.32 -14.86 -22.74
CA THR A 106 23.40 -15.85 -22.17
C THR A 106 22.35 -15.18 -21.28
N PHE A 107 22.75 -14.17 -20.52
CA PHE A 107 21.84 -13.35 -19.73
C PHE A 107 20.81 -12.63 -20.61
N SER A 108 21.24 -11.96 -21.69
CA SER A 108 20.33 -11.28 -22.62
C SER A 108 19.38 -12.25 -23.31
N ALA A 109 19.86 -13.42 -23.73
CA ALA A 109 19.03 -14.46 -24.33
C ALA A 109 17.96 -14.96 -23.35
N ALA A 110 18.35 -15.29 -22.11
CA ALA A 110 17.44 -15.72 -21.07
C ALA A 110 16.39 -14.63 -20.74
N ALA A 111 16.82 -13.36 -20.61
CA ALA A 111 15.93 -12.24 -20.36
C ALA A 111 14.88 -12.05 -21.48
N LYS A 112 15.29 -12.19 -22.76
CA LYS A 112 14.35 -12.11 -23.89
C LYS A 112 13.33 -13.24 -23.90
N VAL A 113 13.76 -14.48 -23.62
CA VAL A 113 12.86 -15.64 -23.53
C VAL A 113 11.88 -15.45 -22.39
N ALA A 114 12.34 -15.05 -21.21
CA ALA A 114 11.49 -14.79 -20.06
C ALA A 114 10.50 -13.64 -20.34
N PHE A 115 10.97 -12.54 -20.93
CA PHE A 115 10.13 -11.39 -21.28
C PHE A 115 9.04 -11.76 -22.29
N SER A 116 9.39 -12.47 -23.38
CA SER A 116 8.40 -12.96 -24.36
C SER A 116 7.37 -13.86 -23.69
N TRP A 117 7.83 -14.80 -22.86
CA TRP A 117 6.94 -15.72 -22.15
C TRP A 117 5.94 -14.95 -21.26
N VAL A 118 6.40 -13.92 -20.54
CA VAL A 118 5.51 -13.08 -19.71
C VAL A 118 4.49 -12.34 -20.58
N LEU A 119 4.91 -11.75 -21.72
CA LEU A 119 3.97 -11.07 -22.62
C LEU A 119 2.93 -12.02 -23.22
N ASP A 120 3.36 -13.19 -23.69
CA ASP A 120 2.50 -14.15 -24.37
C ASP A 120 1.48 -14.81 -23.42
N ASN A 121 1.87 -15.06 -22.16
CA ASN A 121 1.02 -15.75 -21.19
C ASN A 121 0.28 -14.82 -20.22
N LEU A 122 0.91 -13.71 -19.82
CA LEU A 122 0.37 -12.78 -18.82
C LEU A 122 -0.01 -11.41 -19.39
N GLY A 123 0.26 -11.14 -20.68
CA GLY A 123 -0.06 -9.84 -21.29
C GLY A 123 -1.53 -9.42 -21.14
N TRP A 124 -2.46 -10.38 -21.26
CA TRP A 124 -3.89 -10.13 -21.03
C TRP A 124 -4.17 -9.68 -19.59
N ALA A 125 -3.46 -10.24 -18.61
CA ALA A 125 -3.64 -9.92 -17.20
C ALA A 125 -3.13 -8.49 -16.93
N PHE A 126 -2.00 -8.07 -17.50
CA PHE A 126 -1.51 -6.70 -17.37
C PHE A 126 -2.51 -5.66 -17.88
N VAL A 127 -3.10 -5.89 -19.06
CA VAL A 127 -4.11 -4.97 -19.63
C VAL A 127 -5.39 -4.97 -18.79
N PHE A 128 -5.90 -6.15 -18.46
CA PHE A 128 -7.14 -6.30 -17.69
C PHE A 128 -7.03 -5.69 -16.29
N PHE A 129 -6.02 -6.11 -15.51
CA PHE A 129 -5.84 -5.61 -14.14
C PHE A 129 -5.45 -4.14 -14.13
N GLY A 130 -4.70 -3.65 -15.13
CA GLY A 130 -4.41 -2.23 -15.27
C GLY A 130 -5.67 -1.37 -15.31
N THR A 131 -6.67 -1.75 -16.11
CA THR A 131 -7.95 -1.03 -16.16
C THR A 131 -8.80 -1.26 -14.91
N VAL A 132 -8.80 -2.47 -14.34
CA VAL A 132 -9.50 -2.77 -13.08
C VAL A 132 -8.97 -1.91 -11.94
N PHE A 133 -7.66 -1.68 -11.85
CA PHE A 133 -7.06 -0.84 -10.82
C PHE A 133 -7.52 0.62 -10.92
N VAL A 134 -7.62 1.17 -12.13
CA VAL A 134 -8.18 2.51 -12.33
C VAL A 134 -9.63 2.57 -11.84
N ALA A 135 -10.47 1.63 -12.27
CA ALA A 135 -11.87 1.58 -11.85
C ALA A 135 -12.03 1.41 -10.33
N PHE A 136 -11.18 0.59 -9.72
CA PHE A 136 -11.17 0.32 -8.28
C PHE A 136 -10.84 1.58 -7.47
N VAL A 137 -9.77 2.29 -7.82
CA VAL A 137 -9.37 3.54 -7.14
C VAL A 137 -10.45 4.61 -7.28
N LEU A 138 -11.03 4.76 -8.48
CA LEU A 138 -12.13 5.71 -8.68
C LEU A 138 -13.36 5.35 -7.83
N THR A 139 -13.68 4.06 -7.72
CA THR A 139 -14.79 3.59 -6.88
C THR A 139 -14.56 3.87 -5.39
N ILE A 140 -13.32 3.73 -4.90
CA ILE A 140 -12.98 4.08 -3.52
C ILE A 140 -13.05 5.59 -3.31
N ALA A 141 -12.45 6.36 -4.22
CA ALA A 141 -12.37 7.82 -4.12
C ALA A 141 -13.75 8.48 -4.10
N PHE A 142 -14.67 8.02 -4.95
CA PHE A 142 -16.06 8.52 -4.99
C PHE A 142 -17.02 7.77 -4.07
N GLY A 143 -16.58 6.65 -3.51
CA GLY A 143 -17.40 5.81 -2.63
C GLY A 143 -17.41 6.32 -1.20
N ARG A 144 -18.13 5.59 -0.34
CA ARG A 144 -18.21 5.88 1.10
C ARG A 144 -16.86 5.91 1.81
N PHE A 145 -15.88 5.19 1.27
CA PHE A 145 -14.56 5.01 1.87
C PHE A 145 -13.61 6.20 1.61
N GLY A 146 -13.92 7.06 0.63
CA GLY A 146 -13.12 8.27 0.35
C GLY A 146 -13.18 9.31 1.47
N ASN A 147 -14.19 9.26 2.34
CA ASN A 147 -14.34 10.19 3.47
C ASN A 147 -13.54 9.77 4.71
N ILE A 148 -12.88 8.61 4.69
CA ILE A 148 -12.10 8.12 5.83
C ILE A 148 -10.75 8.84 5.85
N ARG A 149 -10.44 9.49 6.97
CA ARG A 149 -9.11 10.10 7.20
C ARG A 149 -8.06 9.04 7.45
N LEU A 150 -6.88 9.23 6.85
CA LEU A 150 -5.71 8.38 7.03
C LEU A 150 -4.94 8.90 8.25
N GLY A 151 -5.27 8.35 9.42
CA GLY A 151 -4.79 8.83 10.72
C GLY A 151 -5.90 8.74 11.77
N SER A 152 -5.72 9.41 12.89
CA SER A 152 -6.77 9.54 13.92
C SER A 152 -7.92 10.42 13.41
N MET A 153 -9.13 10.31 13.97
CA MET A 153 -10.30 11.05 13.46
C MET A 153 -10.09 12.58 13.47
N ASP A 154 -9.40 13.09 14.50
CA ASP A 154 -9.13 14.51 14.71
C ASP A 154 -7.74 14.95 14.21
N GLU A 155 -7.01 14.07 13.53
CA GLU A 155 -5.67 14.38 13.03
C GLU A 155 -5.72 15.32 11.82
N GLN A 156 -4.91 16.39 11.88
CA GLN A 156 -4.79 17.37 10.80
C GLN A 156 -3.63 17.00 9.87
N PRO A 157 -3.71 17.34 8.57
CA PRO A 157 -2.61 17.11 7.65
C PRO A 157 -1.32 17.79 8.12
N GLU A 158 -0.22 17.03 8.18
CA GLU A 158 1.10 17.55 8.57
C GLU A 158 1.60 18.61 7.56
N PHE A 159 1.30 18.42 6.28
CA PHE A 159 1.70 19.32 5.20
C PHE A 159 0.51 20.09 4.64
N ARG A 160 0.73 21.38 4.32
CA ARG A 160 -0.24 22.19 3.57
C ARG A 160 -0.46 21.58 2.18
N THR A 161 -1.69 21.68 1.67
CA THR A 161 -2.09 21.09 0.39
C THR A 161 -1.16 21.45 -0.78
N SER A 162 -0.70 22.70 -0.88
CA SER A 162 0.23 23.12 -1.93
C SER A 162 1.59 22.42 -1.84
N SER A 163 2.11 22.25 -0.62
CA SER A 163 3.37 21.55 -0.36
C SER A 163 3.23 20.06 -0.66
N TRP A 164 2.11 19.45 -0.27
CA TRP A 164 1.81 18.05 -0.59
C TRP A 164 1.72 17.79 -2.10
N ILE A 165 1.02 18.64 -2.85
CA ILE A 165 0.96 18.55 -4.32
C ILE A 165 2.38 18.69 -4.92
N ALA A 166 3.18 19.63 -4.43
CA ALA A 166 4.55 19.80 -4.90
C ALA A 166 5.43 18.56 -4.65
N MET A 167 5.28 17.91 -3.49
CA MET A 167 5.98 16.64 -3.19
C MET A 167 5.56 15.51 -4.12
N MET A 168 4.27 15.42 -4.47
CA MET A 168 3.77 14.43 -5.45
C MET A 168 4.37 14.63 -6.84
N PHE A 169 4.48 15.89 -7.31
CA PHE A 169 5.16 16.18 -8.58
C PHE A 169 6.66 15.89 -8.53
N ALA A 170 7.33 16.23 -7.42
CA ALA A 170 8.75 15.96 -7.26
C ALA A 170 9.06 14.44 -7.23
N ALA A 171 8.21 13.65 -6.58
CA ALA A 171 8.36 12.20 -6.52
C ALA A 171 7.96 11.49 -7.83
N GLY A 172 6.95 12.00 -8.54
CA GLY A 172 6.36 11.31 -9.70
C GLY A 172 6.94 11.68 -11.07
N MET A 173 7.54 12.88 -11.22
CA MET A 173 8.10 13.33 -12.50
C MET A 173 9.54 12.81 -12.66
N GLY A 174 9.65 11.50 -12.89
CA GLY A 174 10.95 10.82 -13.00
C GLY A 174 11.67 11.00 -14.34
N ILE A 175 12.81 10.32 -14.46
CA ILE A 175 13.61 10.20 -15.68
C ILE A 175 12.79 9.72 -16.90
N GLY A 176 11.73 8.95 -16.67
CA GLY A 176 10.83 8.45 -17.71
C GLY A 176 10.25 9.55 -18.59
N LEU A 177 9.82 10.69 -18.02
CA LEU A 177 9.27 11.80 -18.80
C LEU A 177 10.34 12.52 -19.64
N MET A 178 11.59 12.53 -19.18
CA MET A 178 12.69 13.11 -19.96
C MET A 178 13.07 12.25 -21.17
N PHE A 179 13.00 10.92 -21.03
CA PHE A 179 13.33 9.99 -22.12
C PHE A 179 12.14 9.74 -23.06
N TYR A 180 10.97 9.43 -22.51
CA TYR A 180 9.79 9.02 -23.27
C TYR A 180 8.82 10.16 -23.57
N GLY A 181 8.90 11.29 -22.84
CA GLY A 181 7.96 12.40 -23.02
C GLY A 181 7.93 12.98 -24.43
N ALA A 182 9.08 13.01 -25.11
CA ALA A 182 9.16 13.41 -26.53
C ALA A 182 9.21 12.23 -27.50
N SER A 183 9.92 11.15 -27.13
CA SER A 183 10.18 10.04 -28.07
C SER A 183 8.95 9.17 -28.31
N GLU A 184 8.11 8.96 -27.30
CA GLU A 184 6.96 8.06 -27.40
C GLU A 184 5.83 8.65 -28.27
N PRO A 185 5.35 9.90 -28.06
CA PRO A 185 4.37 10.50 -28.96
C PRO A 185 4.89 10.61 -30.40
N LEU A 186 6.18 10.91 -30.57
CA LEU A 186 6.80 10.99 -31.91
C LEU A 186 6.85 9.62 -32.59
N SER A 187 7.15 8.56 -31.84
CA SER A 187 7.17 7.19 -32.36
C SER A 187 5.77 6.72 -32.75
N PHE A 188 4.76 6.97 -31.90
CA PHE A 188 3.36 6.66 -32.25
C PHE A 188 2.86 7.45 -33.44
N TYR A 189 3.28 8.71 -33.59
CA TYR A 189 2.95 9.50 -34.76
C TYR A 189 3.62 8.97 -36.04
N ARG A 190 4.92 8.65 -35.99
CA ARG A 190 5.68 8.23 -37.18
C ARG A 190 5.36 6.81 -37.60
N ASP A 191 5.34 5.89 -36.64
CA ASP A 191 5.27 4.45 -36.90
C ASP A 191 3.82 3.93 -36.83
N GLY A 192 2.91 4.73 -36.26
CA GLY A 192 1.50 4.38 -36.04
C GLY A 192 1.32 3.54 -34.76
N VAL A 193 0.07 3.38 -34.35
CA VAL A 193 -0.30 2.44 -33.28
C VAL A 193 -1.18 1.33 -33.87
N PRO A 194 -1.18 0.11 -33.29
CA PRO A 194 -2.01 -0.98 -33.79
C PRO A 194 -3.48 -0.57 -33.96
N GLY A 195 -4.05 -0.84 -35.13
CA GLY A 195 -5.44 -0.50 -35.45
C GLY A 195 -5.69 0.94 -35.93
N HIS A 196 -4.65 1.77 -36.06
CA HIS A 196 -4.76 3.17 -36.51
C HIS A 196 -3.77 3.50 -37.63
N ALA A 197 -4.06 4.56 -38.40
CA ALA A 197 -3.16 5.02 -39.44
C ALA A 197 -1.92 5.73 -38.85
N LYS A 198 -0.85 5.78 -39.65
CA LYS A 198 0.34 6.59 -39.32
C LYS A 198 0.00 8.08 -39.44
N GLN A 199 0.79 8.91 -38.78
CA GLN A 199 0.69 10.37 -38.78
C GLN A 199 -0.64 10.91 -38.19
N GLU A 200 -1.27 10.14 -37.30
CA GLU A 200 -2.42 10.58 -36.53
C GLU A 200 -2.00 11.23 -35.22
N VAL A 201 -2.07 12.56 -35.15
CA VAL A 201 -1.70 13.33 -33.93
C VAL A 201 -2.59 12.96 -32.74
N GLY A 202 -3.90 12.85 -32.97
CA GLY A 202 -4.87 12.56 -31.90
C GLY A 202 -4.60 11.21 -31.23
N THR A 203 -4.44 10.16 -32.04
CA THR A 203 -4.17 8.80 -31.58
C THR A 203 -2.81 8.67 -30.89
N ALA A 204 -1.77 9.31 -31.45
CA ALA A 204 -0.43 9.30 -30.87
C ALA A 204 -0.42 9.95 -29.47
N MET A 205 -1.05 11.11 -29.33
CA MET A 205 -1.15 11.80 -28.04
C MET A 205 -2.04 11.03 -27.06
N ALA A 206 -3.17 10.47 -27.50
CA ALA A 206 -4.05 9.68 -26.65
C ALA A 206 -3.33 8.44 -26.08
N THR A 207 -2.54 7.75 -26.91
CA THR A 207 -1.79 6.56 -26.49
C THR A 207 -0.70 6.91 -25.48
N ALA A 208 0.06 7.99 -25.73
CA ALA A 208 1.04 8.46 -24.75
C ALA A 208 0.37 8.88 -23.42
N MET A 209 -0.76 9.58 -23.48
CA MET A 209 -1.51 9.93 -22.26
C MET A 209 -2.02 8.68 -21.52
N PHE A 210 -2.47 7.65 -22.24
CA PHE A 210 -2.90 6.40 -21.64
C PHE A 210 -1.79 5.74 -20.79
N HIS A 211 -0.54 5.76 -21.27
CA HIS A 211 0.61 5.19 -20.55
C HIS A 211 1.11 6.03 -19.37
N TRP A 212 0.97 7.36 -19.41
CA TRP A 212 1.58 8.26 -18.42
C TRP A 212 0.60 8.92 -17.42
N THR A 213 -0.69 8.61 -17.51
CA THR A 213 -1.73 9.21 -16.65
C THR A 213 -2.42 8.18 -15.76
N LEU A 214 -3.71 7.92 -15.89
CA LEU A 214 -4.48 7.24 -14.84
C LEU A 214 -3.98 5.83 -14.51
N HIS A 215 -3.51 5.06 -15.50
CA HIS A 215 -3.13 3.66 -15.30
C HIS A 215 -1.96 3.46 -14.31
N PRO A 216 -0.75 4.02 -14.54
CA PRO A 216 0.35 3.86 -13.59
C PRO A 216 0.04 4.51 -12.23
N TRP A 217 -0.61 5.67 -12.23
CA TRP A 217 -0.93 6.40 -11.01
C TRP A 217 -1.98 5.67 -10.15
N ALA A 218 -2.91 4.92 -10.76
CA ALA A 218 -3.84 4.08 -10.02
C ALA A 218 -3.12 2.97 -9.25
N VAL A 219 -2.08 2.36 -9.83
CA VAL A 219 -1.27 1.35 -9.13
C VAL A 219 -0.60 1.97 -7.90
N TYR A 220 -0.01 3.17 -8.04
CA TYR A 220 0.59 3.89 -6.91
C TYR A 220 -0.44 4.25 -5.85
N ALA A 221 -1.63 4.68 -6.25
CA ALA A 221 -2.70 5.00 -5.32
C ALA A 221 -3.16 3.78 -4.51
N ILE A 222 -3.28 2.59 -5.13
CA ILE A 222 -3.67 1.37 -4.41
C ILE A 222 -2.62 1.01 -3.36
N VAL A 223 -1.35 0.94 -3.76
CA VAL A 223 -0.26 0.55 -2.86
C VAL A 223 -0.07 1.60 -1.77
N GLY A 224 -0.06 2.88 -2.13
CA GLY A 224 0.05 4.00 -1.20
C GLY A 224 -1.10 4.02 -0.19
N LEU A 225 -2.33 3.82 -0.63
CA LEU A 225 -3.50 3.74 0.25
C LEU A 225 -3.43 2.53 1.18
N ALA A 226 -3.01 1.36 0.69
CA ALA A 226 -2.87 0.16 1.50
C ALA A 226 -1.85 0.33 2.63
N ILE A 227 -0.69 0.92 2.33
CA ILE A 227 0.36 1.21 3.32
C ILE A 227 -0.12 2.32 4.26
N ALA A 228 -0.62 3.44 3.74
CA ALA A 228 -1.05 4.57 4.56
C ALA A 228 -2.17 4.18 5.54
N TYR A 229 -3.14 3.39 5.09
CA TYR A 229 -4.19 2.88 5.97
C TYR A 229 -3.62 1.92 7.03
N SER A 230 -2.76 0.97 6.64
CA SER A 230 -2.15 0.02 7.56
C SER A 230 -1.29 0.69 8.63
N THR A 231 -0.49 1.69 8.24
CA THR A 231 0.43 2.38 9.15
C THR A 231 -0.30 3.43 9.98
N TYR A 232 -0.96 4.40 9.34
CA TYR A 232 -1.50 5.57 10.06
C TYR A 232 -2.86 5.33 10.71
N ARG A 233 -3.72 4.49 10.11
CA ARG A 233 -5.04 4.21 10.69
C ARG A 233 -5.03 3.02 11.64
N VAL A 234 -4.20 2.01 11.39
CA VAL A 234 -4.16 0.77 12.19
C VAL A 234 -2.93 0.70 13.12
N GLY A 235 -1.88 1.50 12.90
CA GLY A 235 -0.69 1.55 13.77
C GLY A 235 0.35 0.48 13.49
N ARG A 236 0.29 -0.20 12.35
CA ARG A 236 1.21 -1.29 12.04
C ARG A 236 2.55 -0.75 11.52
N LYS A 237 3.58 -1.61 11.56
CA LYS A 237 4.86 -1.35 10.89
C LYS A 237 4.66 -1.00 9.41
N GLN A 238 5.49 -0.08 8.89
CA GLN A 238 5.51 0.35 7.49
C GLN A 238 6.14 -0.71 6.57
N LEU A 239 5.51 -1.88 6.52
CA LEU A 239 5.90 -3.02 5.71
C LEU A 239 4.78 -3.32 4.71
N ILE A 240 5.13 -3.65 3.46
CA ILE A 240 4.14 -4.08 2.47
C ILE A 240 3.40 -5.34 2.97
N SER A 241 4.09 -6.24 3.68
CA SER A 241 3.48 -7.43 4.29
C SER A 241 2.41 -7.11 5.34
N ALA A 242 2.56 -6.01 6.09
CA ALA A 242 1.59 -5.59 7.12
C ALA A 242 0.25 -5.13 6.51
N ALA A 243 0.27 -4.67 5.26
CA ALA A 243 -0.96 -4.34 4.53
C ALA A 243 -1.80 -5.59 4.19
N PHE A 244 -1.18 -6.79 4.15
CA PHE A 244 -1.86 -8.06 3.84
C PHE A 244 -2.33 -8.85 5.08
N THR A 245 -2.02 -8.39 6.29
CA THR A 245 -2.52 -8.97 7.54
C THR A 245 -4.06 -9.10 7.63
N PRO A 246 -4.91 -8.18 7.10
CA PRO A 246 -6.36 -8.32 7.26
C PRO A 246 -6.95 -9.44 6.37
N PHE A 247 -6.29 -9.81 5.27
CA PHE A 247 -6.71 -10.96 4.45
C PHE A 247 -6.35 -12.30 5.11
N SER A 248 -5.41 -12.26 6.05
CA SER A 248 -4.80 -13.40 6.68
C SER A 248 -4.98 -13.29 8.19
N GLY A 249 -6.21 -13.42 8.69
CA GLY A 249 -6.51 -13.27 10.12
C GLY A 249 -5.48 -14.00 10.99
N GLY A 250 -4.66 -13.23 11.73
CA GLY A 250 -3.63 -13.58 12.73
C GLY A 250 -2.63 -14.70 12.38
N GLU A 251 -3.14 -15.85 11.99
CA GLU A 251 -2.49 -17.13 11.76
C GLU A 251 -2.80 -17.73 10.37
N ALA A 252 -3.51 -17.01 9.49
CA ALA A 252 -3.97 -17.52 8.20
C ALA A 252 -3.04 -17.18 7.03
N CYS A 253 -2.06 -16.29 7.21
CA CYS A 253 -1.07 -15.98 6.17
C CYS A 253 -0.24 -17.23 5.86
N GLU A 254 0.04 -18.00 6.91
CA GLU A 254 0.63 -19.32 6.82
C GLU A 254 -0.30 -20.27 6.03
N ARG A 255 -1.55 -20.47 6.46
CA ARG A 255 -2.46 -21.50 5.88
C ARG A 255 -2.93 -21.25 4.45
N VAL A 256 -3.16 -20.00 4.02
CA VAL A 256 -3.62 -19.71 2.64
C VAL A 256 -2.47 -19.88 1.64
N VAL A 257 -1.24 -19.50 2.02
CA VAL A 257 -0.03 -19.84 1.26
C VAL A 257 0.11 -21.36 1.12
N TRP A 258 -0.15 -22.12 2.18
CA TRP A 258 -0.13 -23.59 2.15
C TRP A 258 -1.28 -24.23 1.33
N SER A 259 -2.43 -23.57 1.17
CA SER A 259 -3.56 -24.10 0.38
C SER A 259 -3.38 -23.87 -1.12
N LEU A 260 -2.85 -22.72 -1.54
CA LEU A 260 -2.45 -22.44 -2.93
C LEU A 260 -1.25 -23.31 -3.37
N HIS A 261 -0.43 -23.74 -2.42
CA HIS A 261 0.70 -24.66 -2.64
C HIS A 261 0.28 -26.05 -3.14
N ARG A 262 -0.91 -26.55 -2.77
CA ARG A 262 -1.32 -27.93 -3.11
C ARG A 262 -1.77 -28.11 -4.57
N HIS A 263 -2.23 -27.06 -5.23
CA HIS A 263 -2.81 -27.15 -6.59
C HIS A 263 -1.88 -26.69 -7.72
N SER A 264 -0.66 -26.23 -7.41
CA SER A 264 0.26 -25.61 -8.39
C SER A 264 1.51 -26.47 -8.67
N VAL A 265 1.51 -27.74 -8.28
CA VAL A 265 2.73 -28.56 -8.09
C VAL A 265 3.38 -29.08 -9.38
N ASP A 266 2.81 -28.88 -10.57
CA ASP A 266 3.28 -29.63 -11.75
C ASP A 266 4.08 -28.87 -12.83
N LEU A 267 4.66 -27.69 -12.59
CA LEU A 267 5.51 -27.07 -13.63
C LEU A 267 6.63 -26.13 -13.13
N CYS A 268 7.89 -26.56 -13.35
CA CYS A 268 9.18 -25.82 -13.31
C CYS A 268 9.95 -25.69 -11.97
N ASP A 269 10.97 -26.55 -11.81
CA ASP A 269 11.77 -26.75 -10.59
C ASP A 269 12.98 -25.80 -10.36
N GLY A 270 13.35 -24.93 -11.31
CA GLY A 270 14.55 -24.07 -11.16
C GLY A 270 14.33 -22.79 -10.34
N VAL A 271 13.29 -22.02 -10.67
CA VAL A 271 12.91 -20.78 -9.96
C VAL A 271 12.33 -21.11 -8.58
N ARG A 272 11.76 -22.32 -8.45
CA ARG A 272 11.20 -22.89 -7.22
C ARG A 272 12.18 -22.90 -6.07
N TYR A 273 13.47 -23.20 -6.23
CA TYR A 273 14.40 -23.20 -5.09
C TYR A 273 14.71 -21.80 -4.56
N CYS A 274 14.83 -20.79 -5.44
CA CYS A 274 15.01 -19.40 -5.01
C CYS A 274 13.73 -18.81 -4.42
N LEU A 275 12.57 -19.11 -5.01
CA LEU A 275 11.27 -18.65 -4.50
C LEU A 275 10.91 -19.36 -3.18
N LEU A 276 11.22 -20.65 -3.03
CA LEU A 276 11.05 -21.39 -1.78
C LEU A 276 12.00 -20.87 -0.69
N ALA A 277 13.24 -20.51 -1.01
CA ALA A 277 14.14 -19.88 -0.05
C ALA A 277 13.65 -18.48 0.36
N TRP A 278 13.10 -17.71 -0.59
CA TRP A 278 12.52 -16.38 -0.35
C TRP A 278 11.23 -16.44 0.49
N VAL A 279 10.30 -17.35 0.18
CA VAL A 279 9.04 -17.52 0.92
C VAL A 279 9.27 -18.14 2.31
N ARG A 280 10.23 -19.07 2.44
CA ARG A 280 10.59 -19.69 3.73
C ARG A 280 11.29 -18.71 4.68
N SER A 281 11.93 -17.67 4.15
CA SER A 281 12.50 -16.56 4.92
C SER A 281 11.42 -15.56 5.39
N ILE A 282 10.36 -15.35 4.60
CA ILE A 282 9.26 -14.43 4.94
C ILE A 282 8.29 -15.01 5.99
N ALA A 283 8.24 -16.34 6.16
CA ALA A 283 7.22 -17.02 6.96
C ALA A 283 7.61 -17.35 8.42
N ASP A 284 8.87 -17.19 8.83
CA ASP A 284 9.33 -17.52 10.19
C ASP A 284 9.87 -16.28 10.95
N PRO A 285 9.02 -15.43 11.57
CA PRO A 285 9.50 -14.39 12.50
C PRO A 285 9.72 -14.92 13.93
N CYS A 286 9.34 -16.16 14.24
CA CYS A 286 9.44 -16.72 15.60
C CYS A 286 10.43 -17.89 15.68
N ARG A 287 11.70 -17.61 15.42
CA ARG A 287 12.80 -18.43 15.97
C ARG A 287 14.05 -17.60 16.25
N SER A 288 13.97 -16.76 17.28
CA SER A 288 14.95 -16.53 18.35
C SER A 288 14.77 -15.14 18.93
#